data_AF-A0A377XNN9-F1
#
_entry.id   AF-A0A377XNN9-F1
#
_cell.length_a   1.000
_cell.length_b   1.000
_cell.length_c   1.000
_cell.angle_alpha   90.00
_cell.angle_beta   90.00
_cell.angle_gamma   90.00
#
_symmetry.space_group_name_H-M   'P 1'
#
loop_
_entity.id
_entity.type
_entity.pdbx_description
1 polymer ?
#
loop_
_entity_poly.entity_id
_entity_poly.type
_entity_poly.pdbx_seq_one_letter_code
_entity_poly.pdbx_strand_id
1 'polypeptide(L)'
;MGAVVVRRVSEGYPLAEFSAEDVAQNVRDAARELTGELQRLAGKPLSPAEEEWLCVHIAARQVQDVDPETISADDDEALVNYILRYINSQYNYNLLDDTQLHADLLTHIKTMITRVRYQIMIPNPLLDNIKQHYPMAWDMTLAAVSS
;
A
#
# COMPACT_ATOMS: atom_id res chain seq x y z
N MET A 1 -13.91 5.40 -4.15
CA MET A 1 -13.16 4.64 -5.17
C MET A 1 -13.83 4.80 -6.53
N GLY A 2 -15.02 4.25 -6.77
CA GLY A 2 -15.74 4.42 -8.05
C GLY A 2 -16.08 5.87 -8.43
N ALA A 3 -16.44 6.72 -7.46
CA ALA A 3 -16.83 8.12 -7.74
C ALA A 3 -15.71 8.99 -8.35
N VAL A 4 -14.44 8.69 -8.08
CA VAL A 4 -13.30 9.46 -8.62
C VAL A 4 -13.01 9.06 -10.06
N VAL A 5 -13.15 7.77 -10.38
CA VAL A 5 -13.02 7.24 -11.76
C VAL A 5 -14.12 7.82 -12.64
N VAL A 6 -15.38 7.73 -12.20
CA VAL A 6 -16.54 8.28 -12.92
C VAL A 6 -16.37 9.78 -13.20
N ARG A 7 -15.82 10.52 -12.23
CA ARG A 7 -15.60 11.96 -12.37
C ARG A 7 -14.48 12.30 -13.37
N ARG A 8 -13.36 11.56 -13.39
CA ARG A 8 -12.28 11.79 -14.37
C ARG A 8 -12.70 11.45 -15.80
N VAL A 9 -13.44 10.36 -15.97
CA VAL A 9 -14.04 9.95 -17.26
C VAL A 9 -15.02 11.00 -17.77
N SER A 10 -15.83 11.58 -16.89
CA SER A 10 -16.80 12.61 -17.27
C SER A 10 -16.15 13.97 -17.60
N GLU A 11 -14.96 14.24 -17.05
CA GLU A 11 -14.21 15.49 -17.24
C GLU A 11 -13.20 15.41 -18.42
N GLY A 12 -13.02 14.25 -19.06
CA GLY A 12 -12.29 14.13 -20.34
C GLY A 12 -10.78 13.93 -20.23
N TYR A 13 -10.27 13.52 -19.06
CA TYR A 13 -8.84 13.27 -18.83
C TYR A 13 -8.58 11.79 -18.47
N PRO A 14 -8.70 10.85 -19.42
CA PRO A 14 -8.36 9.45 -19.18
C PRO A 14 -6.85 9.30 -18.92
N LEU A 15 -6.48 8.34 -18.06
CA LEU A 15 -5.07 7.99 -17.84
C LEU A 15 -4.51 7.37 -19.13
N ALA A 16 -3.41 7.92 -19.64
CA ALA A 16 -2.87 7.54 -20.94
C ALA A 16 -2.05 6.22 -20.88
N GLU A 17 -1.28 6.00 -19.81
CA GLU A 17 -0.46 4.80 -19.64
C GLU A 17 -0.29 4.51 -18.14
N PHE A 18 -0.71 3.32 -17.71
CA PHE A 18 -0.52 2.81 -16.36
C PHE A 18 -0.43 1.30 -16.47
N SER A 19 0.74 0.71 -16.16
CA SER A 19 1.01 -0.73 -16.22
C SER A 19 1.12 -1.31 -14.81
N ALA A 20 0.27 -2.28 -14.48
CA ALA A 20 0.25 -3.01 -13.21
C ALA A 20 0.99 -4.37 -13.32
N GLU A 21 2.24 -4.35 -13.78
CA GLU A 21 3.04 -5.55 -14.09
C GLU A 21 3.16 -6.52 -12.90
N ASP A 22 3.17 -6.01 -11.65
CA ASP A 22 3.42 -6.80 -10.43
C ASP A 22 2.18 -7.13 -9.58
N VAL A 23 0.96 -6.98 -10.11
CA VAL A 23 -0.26 -7.22 -9.31
C VAL A 23 -0.76 -8.66 -9.43
N ALA A 24 -0.97 -9.31 -8.29
CA ALA A 24 -1.45 -10.69 -8.18
C ALA A 24 -2.74 -10.95 -8.98
N GLN A 25 -2.87 -12.15 -9.54
CA GLN A 25 -3.95 -12.49 -10.48
C GLN A 25 -5.34 -12.38 -9.87
N ASN A 26 -5.50 -12.75 -8.60
CA ASN A 26 -6.73 -12.58 -7.84
C ASN A 26 -7.19 -11.12 -7.73
N VAL A 27 -6.25 -10.17 -7.63
CA VAL A 27 -6.55 -8.73 -7.60
C VAL A 27 -6.95 -8.22 -8.98
N ARG A 28 -6.30 -8.73 -10.05
CA ARG A 28 -6.71 -8.45 -11.43
C ARG A 28 -8.12 -8.95 -11.71
N ASP A 29 -8.47 -10.14 -11.23
CA ASP A 29 -9.80 -10.72 -11.42
C ASP A 29 -10.87 -9.92 -10.66
N ALA A 30 -10.60 -9.51 -9.41
CA ALA A 30 -11.48 -8.63 -8.64
C ALA A 30 -11.64 -7.25 -9.29
N ALA A 31 -10.56 -6.69 -9.86
CA ALA A 31 -10.60 -5.43 -10.58
C ALA A 31 -11.45 -5.52 -11.86
N ARG A 32 -11.35 -6.64 -12.59
CA ARG A 32 -12.19 -6.92 -13.77
C ARG A 32 -13.66 -7.02 -13.43
N GLU A 33 -14.00 -7.75 -12.37
CA GLU A 33 -15.39 -7.86 -11.91
C GLU A 33 -15.96 -6.48 -11.54
N LEU A 34 -15.21 -5.69 -10.76
CA LEU A 34 -15.59 -4.33 -10.40
C LEU A 34 -15.69 -3.39 -11.61
N THR A 35 -14.81 -3.56 -12.61
CA THR A 35 -14.84 -2.77 -13.85
C THR A 35 -16.08 -3.08 -14.68
N GLY A 36 -16.47 -4.35 -14.79
CA GLY A 36 -17.71 -4.76 -15.47
C GLY A 36 -18.95 -4.17 -14.80
N GLU A 37 -18.99 -4.20 -13.47
CA GLU A 37 -20.07 -3.60 -12.67
C GLU A 37 -20.11 -2.07 -12.83
N LEU A 38 -18.96 -1.41 -12.84
CA LEU A 38 -18.85 0.04 -13.06
C LEU A 38 -19.25 0.45 -14.49
N GLN A 39 -18.88 -0.33 -15.53
CA GLN A 39 -19.32 -0.07 -16.91
C GLN A 39 -20.85 -0.14 -17.01
N ARG A 40 -21.47 -1.15 -16.39
CA ARG A 40 -22.92 -1.32 -16.39
C ARG A 40 -23.64 -0.15 -15.72
N LEU A 41 -23.09 0.36 -14.62
CA LEU A 41 -23.65 1.50 -13.88
C LEU A 41 -23.39 2.85 -14.57
N ALA A 42 -22.23 3.04 -15.18
CA ALA A 42 -21.83 4.29 -15.83
C ALA A 42 -22.32 4.42 -17.28
N GLY A 43 -22.74 3.31 -17.91
CA GLY A 43 -23.23 3.29 -19.29
C GLY A 43 -22.17 3.66 -20.35
N LYS A 44 -20.88 3.61 -19.99
CA LYS A 44 -19.74 3.94 -20.85
C LYS A 44 -18.63 2.90 -20.71
N PRO A 45 -17.90 2.57 -21.80
CA PRO A 45 -16.76 1.69 -21.70
C PRO A 45 -15.64 2.36 -20.90
N LEU A 46 -15.17 1.70 -19.84
CA LEU A 46 -13.93 2.06 -19.14
C LEU A 46 -12.72 1.70 -20.01
N SER A 47 -11.69 2.56 -19.96
CA SER A 47 -10.44 2.32 -20.71
C SER A 47 -9.56 1.27 -20.01
N PRO A 48 -8.66 0.57 -20.72
CA PRO A 48 -7.72 -0.37 -20.10
C PRO A 48 -6.92 0.25 -18.95
N ALA A 49 -6.50 1.51 -19.09
CA ALA A 49 -5.78 2.23 -18.04
C ALA A 49 -6.59 2.41 -16.74
N GLU A 50 -7.93 2.43 -16.82
CA GLU A 50 -8.79 2.51 -15.63
C GLU A 50 -8.95 1.16 -14.93
N GLU A 51 -8.99 0.07 -15.68
CA GLU A 51 -8.95 -1.30 -15.13
C GLU A 51 -7.65 -1.51 -14.37
N GLU A 52 -6.53 -1.10 -14.94
CA GLU A 52 -5.23 -1.19 -14.28
C GLU A 52 -5.13 -0.27 -13.06
N TRP A 53 -5.65 0.96 -13.16
CA TRP A 53 -5.73 1.89 -12.01
C TRP A 53 -6.54 1.29 -10.85
N LEU A 54 -7.69 0.66 -11.14
CA LEU A 54 -8.52 -0.05 -10.17
C LEU A 54 -7.77 -1.22 -9.54
N CYS A 55 -7.09 -2.02 -10.36
CA CYS A 55 -6.28 -3.16 -9.93
C CYS A 55 -5.25 -2.76 -8.88
N VAL A 56 -4.49 -1.69 -9.15
CA VAL A 56 -3.50 -1.20 -8.20
C VAL A 56 -4.13 -0.56 -6.96
N HIS A 57 -5.27 0.14 -7.11
CA HIS A 57 -5.95 0.73 -5.96
C HIS A 57 -6.57 -0.32 -5.01
N ILE A 58 -6.91 -1.49 -5.54
CA ILE A 58 -7.32 -2.66 -4.76
C ILE A 58 -6.09 -3.29 -4.10
N ALA A 59 -5.01 -3.53 -4.85
CA ALA A 59 -3.75 -4.07 -4.32
C ALA A 59 -3.20 -3.23 -3.15
N ALA A 60 -3.17 -1.91 -3.29
CA ALA A 60 -2.67 -0.99 -2.27
C ALA A 60 -3.54 -0.91 -1.00
N ARG A 61 -4.77 -1.42 -1.04
CA ARG A 61 -5.72 -1.47 0.07
C ARG A 61 -5.86 -2.88 0.67
N GLN A 62 -5.43 -3.92 -0.02
CA GLN A 62 -5.34 -5.24 0.56
C GLN A 62 -4.20 -5.26 1.59
N VAL A 63 -4.56 -5.57 2.83
CA VAL A 63 -3.63 -5.83 3.93
C VAL A 63 -3.45 -7.34 4.14
N GLN A 64 -4.09 -8.18 3.34
CA GLN A 64 -4.08 -9.64 3.51
C GLN A 64 -3.51 -10.36 2.29
N ASP A 65 -2.65 -11.35 2.57
CA ASP A 65 -1.98 -12.29 1.64
C ASP A 65 -1.48 -11.64 0.35
N VAL A 66 -0.69 -10.57 0.49
CA VAL A 66 0.24 -10.21 -0.57
C VAL A 66 1.28 -11.32 -0.63
N ASP A 67 1.28 -12.09 -1.72
CA ASP A 67 2.25 -13.16 -1.94
C ASP A 67 3.67 -12.61 -1.72
N PRO A 68 4.40 -13.11 -0.71
CA PRO A 68 5.70 -12.58 -0.32
C PRO A 68 6.70 -12.47 -1.47
N GLU A 69 6.53 -13.24 -2.55
CA GLU A 69 7.41 -13.28 -3.72
C GLU A 69 7.19 -12.12 -4.72
N THR A 70 6.06 -11.40 -4.65
CA THR A 70 5.67 -10.40 -5.66
C THR A 70 6.23 -8.99 -5.42
N ILE A 71 6.76 -8.74 -4.23
CA ILE A 71 7.40 -7.47 -3.84
C ILE A 71 8.80 -7.86 -3.39
N SER A 72 9.83 -7.22 -3.97
CA SER A 72 11.25 -7.57 -3.75
C SER A 72 11.53 -7.86 -2.26
N ALA A 73 11.59 -9.15 -1.94
CA ALA A 73 11.67 -9.65 -0.56
C ALA A 73 13.02 -9.37 0.11
N ASP A 74 14.01 -8.95 -0.67
CA ASP A 74 15.35 -8.64 -0.17
C ASP A 74 15.43 -7.20 0.36
N ASP A 75 14.73 -6.26 -0.27
CA ASP A 75 14.80 -4.83 0.09
C ASP A 75 13.92 -4.48 1.31
N ASP A 76 12.76 -5.12 1.44
CA ASP A 76 11.82 -4.87 2.54
C ASP A 76 12.25 -5.56 3.86
N GLU A 77 12.75 -6.80 3.78
CA GLU A 77 13.33 -7.53 4.90
C GLU A 77 14.56 -6.78 5.46
N ALA A 78 15.42 -6.26 4.59
CA ALA A 78 16.55 -5.42 5.00
C ALA A 78 16.08 -4.14 5.71
N LEU A 79 15.01 -3.51 5.23
CA LEU A 79 14.44 -2.31 5.83
C LEU A 79 13.81 -2.58 7.21
N VAL A 80 13.03 -3.64 7.36
CA VAL A 80 12.47 -4.10 8.65
C VAL A 80 13.61 -4.31 9.65
N ASN A 81 14.61 -5.09 9.27
CA ASN A 81 15.74 -5.40 10.13
C ASN A 81 16.55 -4.14 10.48
N TYR A 82 16.71 -3.21 9.55
CA TYR A 82 17.36 -1.92 9.81
C TYR A 82 16.60 -1.11 10.87
N ILE A 83 15.28 -0.95 10.73
CA ILE A 83 14.45 -0.19 11.67
C ILE A 83 14.55 -0.79 13.09
N LEU A 84 14.39 -2.11 13.22
CA LEU A 84 14.45 -2.78 14.52
C LEU A 84 15.85 -2.68 15.16
N ARG A 85 16.93 -2.80 14.36
CA ARG A 85 18.30 -2.61 14.85
C ARG A 85 18.57 -1.18 15.26
N TYR A 86 18.06 -0.20 14.51
CA TYR A 86 18.19 1.21 14.85
C TYR A 86 17.55 1.49 16.22
N ILE A 87 16.29 1.05 16.40
CA ILE A 87 15.55 1.21 17.67
C ILE A 87 16.32 0.56 18.82
N ASN A 88 16.82 -0.67 18.64
CA ASN A 88 17.61 -1.34 19.66
C ASN A 88 18.90 -0.56 19.99
N SER A 89 19.62 -0.05 18.99
CA SER A 89 20.90 0.63 19.21
C SER A 89 20.75 2.03 19.83
N GLN A 90 19.74 2.80 19.42
CA GLN A 90 19.59 4.20 19.83
C GLN A 90 18.75 4.34 21.10
N TYR A 91 17.80 3.44 21.32
CA TYR A 91 16.87 3.51 22.43
C TYR A 91 17.03 2.36 23.44
N ASN A 92 17.95 1.42 23.19
CA ASN A 92 18.18 0.24 24.03
C ASN A 92 16.90 -0.57 24.26
N TYR A 93 16.05 -0.64 23.24
CA TYR A 93 14.77 -1.35 23.27
C TYR A 93 14.81 -2.52 22.30
N ASN A 94 15.01 -3.73 22.82
CA ASN A 94 15.18 -4.92 22.01
C ASN A 94 13.83 -5.45 21.50
N LEU A 95 13.60 -5.28 20.21
CA LEU A 95 12.45 -5.78 19.47
C LEU A 95 12.83 -6.85 18.43
N LEU A 96 14.11 -7.25 18.38
CA LEU A 96 14.64 -8.13 17.35
C LEU A 96 14.14 -9.57 17.46
N ASP A 97 13.76 -9.99 18.66
CA ASP A 97 13.28 -11.35 18.94
C ASP A 97 11.75 -11.47 18.80
N ASP A 98 11.05 -10.36 18.52
CA ASP A 98 9.60 -10.34 18.33
C ASP A 98 9.24 -10.70 16.88
N THR A 99 9.06 -12.00 16.64
CA THR A 99 8.74 -12.55 15.32
C THR A 99 7.37 -12.09 14.80
N GLN A 100 6.41 -11.83 15.69
CA GLN A 100 5.09 -11.34 15.29
C GLN A 100 5.18 -9.88 14.83
N LEU A 101 5.85 -9.03 15.61
CA LEU A 101 6.11 -7.64 15.22
C LEU A 101 6.86 -7.54 13.91
N HIS A 102 7.87 -8.40 13.72
CA HIS A 102 8.64 -8.45 12.47
C HIS A 102 7.72 -8.78 11.27
N ALA A 103 6.92 -9.84 11.37
CA ALA A 103 5.98 -10.23 10.31
C ALA A 103 4.93 -9.15 10.01
N ASP A 104 4.39 -8.50 11.05
CA ASP A 104 3.43 -7.41 10.93
C ASP A 104 4.07 -6.19 10.26
N LEU A 105 5.30 -5.83 10.65
CA LEU A 105 6.03 -4.70 10.06
C LEU A 105 6.37 -4.97 8.58
N LEU A 106 6.81 -6.19 8.26
CA LEU A 106 7.10 -6.60 6.89
C LEU A 106 5.85 -6.48 6.00
N THR A 107 4.71 -6.98 6.47
CA THR A 107 3.43 -6.87 5.77
C THR A 107 3.07 -5.40 5.51
N HIS A 108 3.21 -4.55 6.53
CA HIS A 108 2.91 -3.12 6.40
C HIS A 108 3.87 -2.38 5.46
N ILE A 109 5.17 -2.69 5.50
CA ILE A 109 6.18 -2.09 4.62
C ILE A 109 5.92 -2.49 3.17
N LYS A 110 5.60 -3.76 2.91
CA LYS A 110 5.19 -4.24 1.58
C LYS A 110 4.03 -3.42 1.02
N THR A 111 2.95 -3.28 1.79
CA THR A 111 1.79 -2.46 1.37
C THR A 111 2.17 -0.98 1.17
N MET A 112 3.07 -0.44 2.00
CA MET A 112 3.53 0.95 1.90
C MET A 112 4.38 1.19 0.65
N ILE A 113 5.31 0.27 0.31
CA ILE A 113 6.12 0.33 -0.92
C ILE A 113 5.21 0.31 -2.15
N THR A 114 4.21 -0.58 -2.19
CA THR A 114 3.21 -0.59 -3.27
C THR A 114 2.50 0.76 -3.38
N ARG A 115 2.07 1.35 -2.25
CA ARG A 115 1.43 2.68 -2.26
C ARG A 115 2.36 3.76 -2.83
N VAL A 116 3.63 3.77 -2.45
CA VAL A 116 4.62 4.75 -2.94
C VAL A 116 4.89 4.55 -4.43
N ARG A 117 5.15 3.32 -4.88
CA ARG A 117 5.41 2.96 -6.28
C ARG A 117 4.32 3.48 -7.22
N TYR A 118 3.07 3.40 -6.77
CA TYR A 118 1.91 3.79 -7.56
C TYR A 118 1.30 5.15 -7.16
N GLN A 119 2.00 5.96 -6.35
CA GLN A 119 1.58 7.30 -5.92
C GLN A 119 0.18 7.34 -5.26
N ILE A 120 -0.15 6.32 -4.47
CA ILE A 120 -1.42 6.21 -3.77
C ILE A 120 -1.34 6.90 -2.40
N MET A 121 -2.04 8.02 -2.28
CA MET A 121 -2.19 8.74 -1.02
C MET A 121 -3.44 8.28 -0.27
N ILE A 122 -3.24 7.49 0.79
CA ILE A 122 -4.29 7.13 1.76
C ILE A 122 -3.84 7.65 3.13
N PRO A 123 -4.52 8.66 3.70
CA PRO A 123 -4.17 9.16 5.02
C PRO A 123 -4.45 8.08 6.07
N ASN A 124 -3.57 7.96 7.06
CA ASN A 124 -3.79 7.08 8.21
C ASN A 124 -4.84 7.73 9.14
N PRO A 125 -6.06 7.19 9.26
CA PRO A 125 -7.12 7.81 10.07
C PRO A 125 -6.82 7.77 11.58
N LEU A 126 -5.85 6.95 12.01
CA LEU A 126 -5.43 6.82 13.40
C LEU A 126 -4.21 7.67 13.74
N LEU A 127 -3.67 8.45 12.79
CA LEU A 127 -2.40 9.15 12.96
C LEU A 127 -2.38 10.06 14.20
N ASP A 128 -3.41 10.89 14.36
CA ASP A 128 -3.47 11.82 15.50
C ASP A 128 -3.61 11.07 16.83
N ASN A 129 -4.40 9.99 16.85
CA ASN A 129 -4.55 9.13 18.03
C ASN A 129 -3.22 8.46 18.41
N ILE A 130 -2.45 7.99 17.43
CA ILE A 130 -1.13 7.36 17.64
C ILE A 130 -0.15 8.38 18.22
N LYS A 131 -0.07 9.58 17.62
CA LYS A 131 0.80 10.66 18.11
C LYS A 131 0.47 11.07 19.54
N GLN A 132 -0.82 11.10 19.88
CA GLN A 132 -1.27 11.49 21.22
C GLN A 132 -1.01 10.43 22.28
N HIS A 133 -1.27 9.15 21.98
CA HIS A 133 -1.26 8.07 22.99
C HIS A 133 0.04 7.26 23.01
N TYR A 134 0.81 7.26 21.91
CA TYR A 134 2.06 6.52 21.77
C TYR A 134 3.21 7.42 21.24
N PRO A 135 3.48 8.59 21.86
CA PRO A 135 4.45 9.55 21.35
C PRO A 135 5.87 8.97 21.27
N MET A 136 6.25 8.13 22.24
CA MET A 136 7.57 7.48 22.26
C MET A 136 7.76 6.53 21.07
N ALA A 137 6.75 5.72 20.74
CA ALA A 137 6.82 4.82 19.59
C ALA A 137 6.83 5.61 18.26
N TRP A 138 6.07 6.71 18.20
CA TRP A 138 6.11 7.64 17.07
C TRP A 138 7.51 8.25 16.87
N ASP A 139 8.14 8.74 17.93
CA ASP A 139 9.47 9.37 17.85
C ASP A 139 10.56 8.36 17.47
N MET A 140 10.53 7.15 18.06
CA MET A 140 11.45 6.06 17.73
C MET A 140 11.38 5.67 16.26
N THR A 141 10.17 5.46 15.76
CA THR A 141 9.95 5.04 14.37
C THR A 141 10.28 6.17 13.40
N LEU A 142 9.93 7.42 13.72
CA LEU A 142 10.27 8.59 12.92
C LEU A 142 11.79 8.79 12.82
N ALA A 143 12.52 8.63 13.93
CA ALA A 143 13.97 8.73 13.95
C ALA A 143 14.62 7.66 13.06
N ALA A 144 14.14 6.41 13.15
CA ALA A 144 14.67 5.28 12.37
C ALA A 144 14.45 5.43 10.86
N VAL A 145 13.37 6.07 10.42
CA VAL A 145 13.09 6.26 8.97
C VAL A 145 13.69 7.55 8.40
N SER A 146 14.16 8.46 9.26
CA SER A 146 14.72 9.76 8.86
C SER A 146 16.25 9.81 8.95
N SER A 147 16.88 8.74 9.43
CA SER A 147 18.32 8.56 9.60
C SER A 147 18.99 8.01 8.35
#